data_AF-A0AB35HKK8-F1
#
_entry.id   AF-A0AB35HKK8-F1
#
_cell.length_a   1.000
_cell.length_b   1.000
_cell.length_c   1.000
_cell.angle_alpha   90.00
_cell.angle_beta   90.00
_cell.angle_gamma   90.00
#
_symmetry.space_group_name_H-M   'P 1'
#
loop_
_entity.id
_entity.type
_entity.pdbx_description
1 polymer ?
#
loop_
_entity_poly.entity_id
_entity_poly.type
_entity_poly.pdbx_seq_one_letter_code
_entity_poly.pdbx_strand_id
1 'polypeptide(L)'
;MGGVSTQADTYAVITTTGPDKPGVSAAFFRVLASYNAALVDVEQAIFSGRITLAAHTRIPRTRADQIAQGLRNTLSIYGQQVSVDVREEESSARARSTHVVVLMGTEVTAHHVEEVARVLANFDTNIDRIRGLSTSPLTGLELFLSLDGSAAPVRQALAELAQQIGIDIAIEPAGLGRRSKRLVCFDCDSTLIQGEVIEMLAAHAGKEEEVAAITARVMRGELDFEESLRERVAVLAGLDASIIDEVAREIQLTSGARETIATLNHIGYRTAVVSGGFIQVLEGLAAEMHLDYVRANTLEIADGKLTGRVTGKVVDRKAKEEFLREFAADSGVSMRQTVAVGDGANDIDMITAAGLGIAFNAKPALQEVADTSVNHRRLDEVLQILGIPAEEVVRG
;
A
#
# COMPACT_ATOMS: atom_id res chain seq x y z
N MET A 1 30.14 -30.37 50.12
CA MET A 1 29.97 -29.12 49.36
C MET A 1 30.83 -29.22 48.11
N GLY A 2 30.27 -29.74 47.02
CA GLY A 2 30.95 -29.77 45.72
C GLY A 2 30.51 -28.54 44.93
N GLY A 3 31.41 -27.59 44.73
CA GLY A 3 31.15 -26.42 43.90
C GLY A 3 30.89 -26.88 42.47
N VAL A 4 29.65 -26.71 42.00
CA VAL A 4 29.33 -26.75 40.58
C VAL A 4 30.05 -25.55 39.97
N SER A 5 31.19 -25.80 39.34
CA SER A 5 31.84 -24.83 38.45
C SER A 5 30.80 -24.46 37.40
N THR A 6 30.16 -23.31 37.57
CA THR A 6 29.35 -22.67 36.53
C THR A 6 30.27 -22.45 35.34
N GLN A 7 30.22 -23.34 34.35
CA GLN A 7 30.86 -23.11 33.06
C GLN A 7 30.33 -21.78 32.56
N ALA A 8 31.23 -20.83 32.30
CA ALA A 8 30.81 -19.53 31.79
C ALA A 8 30.14 -19.76 30.42
N ASP A 9 28.82 -19.57 30.40
CA ASP A 9 28.06 -19.55 29.15
C ASP A 9 28.50 -18.33 28.33
N THR A 10 28.42 -18.47 27.01
CA THR A 10 28.72 -17.42 26.05
C THR A 10 27.60 -17.37 25.02
N TYR A 11 27.44 -16.24 24.35
CA TYR A 11 26.54 -16.14 23.21
C TYR A 11 27.27 -16.61 21.95
N ALA A 12 26.53 -17.20 21.02
CA ALA A 12 27.04 -17.58 19.71
C ALA A 12 25.96 -17.44 18.64
N VAL A 13 26.34 -16.83 17.52
CA VAL A 13 25.53 -16.82 16.29
C VAL A 13 26.03 -17.96 15.41
N ILE A 14 25.16 -18.94 15.20
CA ILE A 14 25.44 -20.15 14.43
C ILE A 14 24.62 -20.08 13.14
N THR A 15 25.29 -20.05 11.99
CA THR A 15 24.63 -19.92 10.68
C THR A 15 24.98 -21.09 9.79
N THR A 16 23.97 -21.67 9.14
CA THR A 16 24.14 -22.66 8.08
C THR A 16 23.56 -22.14 6.76
N THR A 17 24.30 -22.33 5.66
CA THR A 17 23.86 -21.95 4.31
C THR A 17 24.17 -23.05 3.29
N GLY A 18 23.26 -23.26 2.33
CA GLY A 18 23.43 -24.29 1.31
C GLY A 18 22.16 -24.57 0.50
N PRO A 19 22.13 -25.67 -0.28
CA PRO A 19 20.92 -26.12 -0.96
C PRO A 19 19.80 -26.42 0.04
N ASP A 20 18.60 -25.95 -0.24
CA ASP A 20 17.44 -26.29 0.57
C ASP A 20 17.09 -27.78 0.40
N LYS A 21 16.93 -28.47 1.53
CA LYS A 21 16.63 -29.91 1.59
C LYS A 21 15.79 -30.23 2.82
N PRO A 22 14.80 -31.13 2.71
CA PRO A 22 14.09 -31.63 3.88
C PRO A 22 15.04 -32.18 4.94
N GLY A 23 14.83 -31.77 6.19
CA GLY A 23 15.60 -32.26 7.34
C GLY A 23 16.83 -31.43 7.73
N VAL A 24 17.23 -30.40 6.97
CA VAL A 24 18.35 -29.51 7.34
C VAL A 24 18.12 -28.86 8.70
N SER A 25 16.96 -28.23 8.91
CA SER A 25 16.64 -27.56 10.19
C SER A 25 16.59 -28.56 11.35
N ALA A 26 16.00 -29.73 11.13
CA ALA A 26 15.95 -30.79 12.15
C ALA A 26 17.35 -31.29 12.52
N ALA A 27 18.23 -31.49 11.54
CA ALA A 27 19.60 -31.91 11.76
C ALA A 27 20.42 -30.84 12.49
N PHE A 28 20.23 -29.56 12.13
CA PHE A 28 20.85 -28.41 12.79
C PHE A 28 20.47 -28.35 14.28
N PHE A 29 19.17 -28.34 14.59
CA PHE A 29 18.69 -28.27 15.98
C PHE A 29 18.98 -29.54 16.78
N ARG A 30 19.04 -30.72 16.15
CA ARG A 30 19.46 -31.96 16.84
C ARG A 30 20.87 -31.84 17.39
N VAL A 31 21.81 -31.25 16.65
CA VAL A 31 23.16 -31.03 17.15
C VAL A 31 23.13 -30.03 18.30
N LEU A 32 22.48 -28.87 18.14
CA LEU A 32 22.38 -27.88 19.22
C LEU A 32 21.75 -28.44 20.51
N ALA A 33 20.69 -29.23 20.37
CA ALA A 33 20.02 -29.90 21.48
C ALA A 33 20.94 -30.88 22.22
N SER A 34 21.82 -31.61 21.50
CA SER A 34 22.77 -32.54 22.13
C SER A 34 23.78 -31.87 23.07
N TYR A 35 23.95 -30.55 22.96
CA TYR A 35 24.80 -29.73 23.83
C TYR A 35 24.00 -28.83 24.78
N ASN A 36 22.68 -29.02 24.91
CA ASN A 36 21.79 -28.18 25.70
C ASN A 36 21.89 -26.69 25.37
N ALA A 37 22.12 -26.34 24.10
CA ALA A 37 22.15 -24.95 23.65
C ALA A 37 20.78 -24.29 23.89
N ALA A 38 20.76 -23.16 24.60
CA ALA A 38 19.56 -22.35 24.74
C ALA A 38 19.42 -21.43 23.52
N LEU A 39 18.21 -21.35 22.95
CA LEU A 39 17.94 -20.47 21.82
C LEU A 39 17.53 -19.08 22.34
N VAL A 40 18.16 -18.04 21.81
CA VAL A 40 17.82 -16.62 22.03
C VAL A 40 16.94 -16.12 20.90
N ASP A 41 17.33 -16.38 19.66
CA ASP A 41 16.57 -16.05 18.45
C ASP A 41 16.91 -17.03 17.32
N VAL A 42 16.00 -17.19 16.37
CA VAL A 42 16.17 -18.08 15.21
C VAL A 42 15.55 -17.42 13.98
N GLU A 43 16.31 -17.40 12.88
CA GLU A 43 15.82 -17.01 11.58
C GLU A 43 16.12 -18.05 10.51
N GLN A 44 15.12 -18.36 9.69
CA GLN A 44 15.29 -19.20 8.52
C GLN A 44 14.68 -18.50 7.31
N ALA A 45 15.45 -18.44 6.23
CA ALA A 45 15.00 -17.94 4.94
C ALA A 45 15.33 -18.95 3.84
N ILE A 46 14.41 -19.10 2.89
CA ILE A 46 14.59 -19.91 1.69
C ILE A 46 14.43 -18.99 0.49
N PHE A 47 15.40 -19.01 -0.41
CA PHE A 47 15.35 -18.23 -1.65
C PHE A 47 15.98 -19.04 -2.78
N SER A 48 15.25 -19.21 -3.88
CA SER A 48 15.72 -19.89 -5.10
C SER A 48 16.39 -21.24 -4.83
N GLY A 49 15.76 -22.07 -4.00
CA GLY A 49 16.26 -23.42 -3.66
C GLY A 49 17.49 -23.45 -2.74
N ARG A 50 17.81 -22.32 -2.08
CA ARG A 50 18.85 -22.23 -1.06
C ARG A 50 18.25 -21.85 0.27
N ILE A 51 18.79 -22.42 1.34
CA ILE A 51 18.41 -22.13 2.73
C ILE A 51 19.54 -21.37 3.42
N THR A 52 19.16 -20.37 4.21
CA THR A 52 19.98 -19.78 5.27
C THR A 52 19.22 -19.96 6.58
N LEU A 53 19.83 -20.64 7.54
CA LEU A 53 19.29 -20.82 8.89
C LEU A 53 20.32 -20.31 9.89
N ALA A 54 19.93 -19.33 10.70
CA ALA A 54 20.75 -18.75 11.74
C ALA A 54 20.07 -18.93 13.10
N ALA A 55 20.85 -19.25 14.12
CA ALA A 55 20.40 -19.29 15.50
C ALA A 55 21.35 -18.47 16.37
N HIS A 56 20.80 -17.49 17.07
CA HIS A 56 21.48 -16.85 18.19
C HIS A 56 21.25 -17.71 19.43
N THR A 57 22.32 -18.19 20.03
CA THR A 57 22.27 -19.20 21.08
C THR A 57 23.12 -18.82 22.27
N ARG A 58 22.75 -19.31 23.45
CA ARG A 58 23.62 -19.34 24.63
C ARG A 58 24.13 -20.77 24.80
N ILE A 59 25.45 -20.92 24.77
CA ILE A 59 26.16 -22.21 24.79
C ILE A 59 27.31 -22.19 25.80
N PRO A 60 27.72 -23.35 26.34
CA PRO A 60 28.91 -23.41 27.18
C PRO A 60 30.15 -23.05 26.37
N ARG A 61 30.93 -22.04 26.78
CA ARG A 61 32.10 -21.55 26.02
C ARG A 61 33.09 -22.65 25.66
N THR A 62 33.31 -23.60 26.57
CA THR A 62 34.22 -24.73 26.38
C THR A 62 33.76 -25.75 25.34
N ARG A 63 32.50 -25.67 24.87
CA ARG A 63 31.90 -26.61 23.91
C ARG A 63 31.71 -26.01 22.52
N ALA A 64 32.04 -24.74 22.30
CA ALA A 64 31.81 -24.04 21.04
C ALA A 64 32.43 -24.77 19.83
N ASP A 65 33.69 -25.20 19.92
CA ASP A 65 34.38 -25.91 18.84
C ASP A 65 33.76 -27.29 18.56
N GLN A 66 33.29 -27.98 19.60
CA GLN A 66 32.65 -29.30 19.48
C GLN A 66 31.28 -29.18 18.81
N ILE A 67 30.53 -28.14 19.16
CA ILE A 67 29.26 -27.79 18.52
C ILE A 67 29.52 -27.47 17.04
N ALA A 68 30.49 -26.61 16.73
CA ALA A 68 30.85 -26.24 15.36
C ALA A 68 31.23 -27.47 14.53
N GLN A 69 32.07 -28.36 15.06
CA GLN A 69 32.45 -29.59 14.38
C GLN A 69 31.27 -30.55 14.20
N GLY A 70 30.44 -30.72 15.23
CA GLY A 70 29.24 -31.56 15.16
C GLY A 70 28.25 -31.09 14.10
N LEU A 71 28.07 -29.76 13.98
CA LEU A 71 27.23 -29.15 12.96
C LEU A 71 27.81 -29.36 11.56
N ARG A 72 29.10 -29.07 11.36
CA ARG A 72 29.76 -29.28 10.06
C ARG A 72 29.68 -30.73 9.61
N ASN A 73 29.95 -31.68 10.50
CA ASN A 73 29.87 -33.11 10.19
C ASN A 73 28.45 -33.51 9.79
N THR A 74 27.47 -33.14 10.62
CA THR A 74 26.06 -33.54 10.43
C THR A 74 25.43 -32.88 9.20
N LEU A 75 25.78 -31.63 8.92
CA LEU A 75 25.17 -30.85 7.84
C LEU A 75 25.91 -30.98 6.50
N SER A 76 27.13 -31.54 6.49
CA SER A 76 27.88 -31.82 5.26
C SER A 76 27.13 -32.71 4.28
N ILE A 77 26.38 -33.72 4.77
CA ILE A 77 25.58 -34.62 3.92
C ILE A 77 24.47 -33.88 3.16
N TYR A 78 24.02 -32.76 3.71
CA TYR A 78 23.04 -31.89 3.06
C TYR A 78 23.69 -30.90 2.10
N GLY A 79 25.02 -30.80 2.08
CA GLY A 79 25.77 -29.83 1.27
C GLY A 79 25.78 -28.43 1.90
N GLN A 80 25.66 -28.35 3.22
CA GLN A 80 25.62 -27.09 3.96
C GLN A 80 27.01 -26.65 4.42
N GLN A 81 27.22 -25.35 4.47
CA GLN A 81 28.36 -24.69 5.11
C GLN A 81 27.92 -24.09 6.43
N VAL A 82 28.74 -24.22 7.48
CA VAL A 82 28.41 -23.76 8.84
C VAL A 82 29.47 -22.76 9.32
N SER A 83 29.01 -21.59 9.78
CA SER A 83 29.79 -20.62 10.54
C SER A 83 29.29 -20.55 11.99
N VAL A 84 30.23 -20.31 12.91
CA VAL A 84 29.95 -20.11 14.33
C VAL A 84 30.74 -18.88 14.77
N ASP A 85 30.04 -17.85 15.22
CA ASP A 85 30.60 -16.60 15.72
C ASP A 85 30.29 -16.48 17.21
N VAL A 86 31.32 -16.60 18.06
CA VAL A 86 31.17 -16.56 19.53
C VAL A 86 31.30 -15.11 20.01
N ARG A 87 30.34 -14.65 20.81
CA ARG A 87 30.22 -13.27 21.29
C ARG A 87 30.26 -13.22 22.82
N GLU A 88 30.89 -12.17 23.35
CA GLU A 88 30.99 -11.92 24.79
C GLU A 88 29.72 -11.28 25.37
N GLU A 89 29.00 -10.50 24.57
CA GLU A 89 27.78 -9.81 24.98
C GLU A 89 26.54 -10.39 24.30
N GLU A 90 25.41 -10.31 25.01
CA GLU A 90 24.09 -10.55 24.43
C GLU A 90 23.77 -9.39 23.48
N SER A 91 24.12 -9.51 22.19
CA SER A 91 23.61 -8.57 21.19
C SER A 91 22.16 -8.93 20.88
N SER A 92 21.23 -8.59 21.78
CA SER A 92 19.79 -8.71 21.54
C SER A 92 19.19 -7.34 21.28
N ALA A 93 19.11 -6.98 20.00
CA ALA A 93 17.96 -6.25 19.50
C ALA A 93 17.96 -6.44 17.99
N ARG A 94 17.04 -7.26 17.50
CA ARG A 94 16.58 -7.08 16.12
C ARG A 94 16.04 -5.65 16.05
N ALA A 95 16.81 -4.72 15.49
CA ALA A 95 16.30 -3.40 15.17
C ALA A 95 15.07 -3.64 14.29
N ARG A 96 13.90 -3.26 14.80
CA ARG A 96 12.68 -3.37 14.01
C ARG A 96 12.79 -2.31 12.94
N SER A 97 12.60 -2.72 11.69
CA SER A 97 12.49 -1.78 10.58
C SER A 97 11.50 -0.69 10.94
N THR A 98 11.94 0.55 10.85
CA THR A 98 11.15 1.73 11.19
C THR A 98 10.23 2.10 10.04
N HIS A 99 10.67 1.86 8.81
CA HIS A 99 9.94 2.18 7.57
C HIS A 99 10.00 1.03 6.57
N VAL A 100 9.13 1.08 5.58
CA VAL A 100 9.18 0.25 4.39
C VAL A 100 9.11 1.17 3.17
N VAL A 101 9.92 0.87 2.17
CA VAL A 101 9.82 1.42 0.83
C VAL A 101 9.23 0.38 -0.10
N VAL A 102 8.17 0.73 -0.81
CA VAL A 102 7.56 -0.11 -1.84
C VAL A 102 7.94 0.47 -3.20
N LEU A 103 8.49 -0.37 -4.08
CA LEU A 103 8.82 -0.06 -5.46
C LEU A 103 7.84 -0.79 -6.37
N MET A 104 7.17 -0.09 -7.27
CA MET A 104 6.21 -0.67 -8.21
C MET A 104 6.46 -0.14 -9.63
N GLY A 105 6.48 -1.03 -10.61
CA GLY A 105 6.64 -0.65 -12.01
C GLY A 105 6.33 -1.79 -12.97
N THR A 106 6.10 -1.45 -14.25
CA THR A 106 6.02 -2.46 -15.33
C THR A 106 7.22 -3.41 -15.30
N GLU A 107 8.41 -2.84 -15.10
CA GLU A 107 9.63 -3.54 -14.77
C GLU A 107 10.38 -2.80 -13.67
N VAL A 108 10.79 -3.53 -12.61
CA VAL A 108 11.71 -3.01 -11.60
C VAL A 108 13.07 -3.66 -11.82
N THR A 109 14.01 -2.88 -12.35
CA THR A 109 15.35 -3.35 -12.72
C THR A 109 16.33 -3.22 -11.55
N ALA A 110 17.50 -3.86 -11.68
CA ALA A 110 18.60 -3.70 -10.73
C ALA A 110 19.08 -2.24 -10.61
N HIS A 111 18.98 -1.47 -11.70
CA HIS A 111 19.33 -0.04 -11.68
C HIS A 111 18.36 0.77 -10.82
N HIS A 112 17.06 0.48 -10.88
CA HIS A 112 16.08 1.14 -10.00
C HIS A 112 16.39 0.89 -8.52
N VAL A 113 16.71 -0.37 -8.17
CA VAL A 113 17.05 -0.73 -6.78
C VAL A 113 18.33 -0.04 -6.33
N GLU A 114 19.35 0.06 -7.21
CA GLU A 114 20.60 0.75 -6.91
C GLU A 114 20.40 2.26 -6.67
N GLU A 115 19.66 2.95 -7.54
CA GLU A 115 19.35 4.37 -7.37
C GLU A 115 18.57 4.65 -6.07
N VAL A 116 17.58 3.82 -5.76
CA VAL A 116 16.83 3.92 -4.49
C VAL A 116 17.76 3.67 -3.29
N ALA A 117 18.57 2.61 -3.34
CA ALA A 117 19.52 2.29 -2.27
C ALA A 117 20.55 3.42 -2.07
N ARG A 118 21.01 4.06 -3.16
CA ARG A 118 21.92 5.21 -3.14
C ARG A 118 21.28 6.41 -2.46
N VAL A 119 20.01 6.72 -2.76
CA VAL A 119 19.26 7.77 -2.06
C VAL A 119 19.14 7.45 -0.58
N LEU A 120 18.72 6.24 -0.21
CA LEU A 120 18.58 5.82 1.19
C LEU A 120 19.92 5.91 1.96
N ALA A 121 21.02 5.51 1.34
CA ALA A 121 22.35 5.59 1.93
C ALA A 121 22.80 7.04 2.21
N ASN A 122 22.39 8.02 1.37
CA ASN A 122 22.66 9.44 1.62
C ASN A 122 21.95 9.98 2.88
N PHE A 123 20.93 9.28 3.36
CA PHE A 123 20.22 9.57 4.61
C PHE A 123 20.62 8.62 5.75
N ASP A 124 21.78 7.96 5.66
CA ASP A 124 22.29 7.01 6.67
C ASP A 124 21.27 5.90 7.01
N THR A 125 20.46 5.51 6.01
CA THR A 125 19.39 4.52 6.18
C THR A 125 19.85 3.15 5.72
N ASN A 126 19.76 2.17 6.61
CA ASN A 126 20.05 0.77 6.27
C ASN A 126 18.83 0.07 5.68
N ILE A 127 19.06 -0.80 4.68
CA ILE A 127 18.06 -1.75 4.20
C ILE A 127 18.22 -3.04 5.00
N ASP A 128 17.24 -3.35 5.84
CA ASP A 128 17.26 -4.54 6.70
C ASP A 128 16.88 -5.81 5.94
N ARG A 129 16.00 -5.68 4.94
CA ARG A 129 15.45 -6.80 4.17
C ARG A 129 14.81 -6.32 2.88
N ILE A 130 14.93 -7.14 1.84
CA ILE A 130 14.21 -6.96 0.57
C ILE A 130 13.31 -8.16 0.34
N ARG A 131 12.08 -7.93 -0.11
CA ARG A 131 11.08 -8.96 -0.40
C ARG A 131 10.39 -8.66 -1.74
N GLY A 132 10.10 -9.71 -2.52
CA GLY A 132 9.23 -9.58 -3.69
C GLY A 132 7.76 -9.47 -3.27
N LEU A 133 7.02 -8.57 -3.91
CA LEU A 133 5.62 -8.29 -3.61
C LEU A 133 4.70 -8.71 -4.77
N SER A 134 5.18 -8.56 -6.00
CA SER A 134 4.49 -8.99 -7.20
C SER A 134 5.48 -9.21 -8.35
N THR A 135 5.13 -10.10 -9.27
CA THR A 135 5.86 -10.28 -10.55
C THR A 135 4.96 -10.07 -11.77
N SER A 136 3.66 -9.89 -11.56
CA SER A 136 2.65 -9.68 -12.59
C SER A 136 1.37 -9.11 -11.96
N PRO A 137 0.67 -8.16 -12.61
CA PRO A 137 1.01 -7.56 -13.90
C PRO A 137 2.19 -6.58 -13.84
N LEU A 138 2.54 -6.12 -12.63
CA LEU A 138 3.71 -5.29 -12.37
C LEU A 138 4.72 -6.01 -11.48
N THR A 139 5.97 -5.57 -11.58
CA THR A 139 7.02 -5.97 -10.65
C THR A 139 6.96 -5.08 -9.42
N GLY A 140 6.89 -5.73 -8.25
CA GLY A 140 6.79 -5.07 -6.95
C GLY A 140 7.86 -5.57 -5.99
N LEU A 141 8.55 -4.64 -5.32
CA LEU A 141 9.53 -4.96 -4.27
C LEU A 141 9.24 -4.16 -3.00
N GLU A 142 9.46 -4.78 -1.85
CA GLU A 142 9.45 -4.11 -0.55
C GLU A 142 10.84 -4.11 0.07
N LEU A 143 11.32 -2.93 0.47
CA LEU A 143 12.57 -2.71 1.16
C LEU A 143 12.23 -2.27 2.59
N PHE A 144 12.53 -3.11 3.57
CA PHE A 144 12.38 -2.78 4.99
C PHE A 144 13.60 -2.02 5.48
N LEU A 145 13.39 -0.90 6.15
CA LEU A 145 14.44 0.09 6.44
C LEU A 145 14.59 0.37 7.93
N SER A 146 15.83 0.59 8.36
CA SER A 146 16.16 1.26 9.62
C SER A 146 16.55 2.70 9.32
N LEU A 147 15.55 3.59 9.39
CA LEU A 147 15.70 5.03 9.28
C LEU A 147 15.62 5.67 10.66
N ASP A 148 16.62 6.48 10.99
CA ASP A 148 16.64 7.32 12.19
C ASP A 148 16.04 8.70 11.90
N GLY A 149 15.18 9.19 12.79
CA GLY A 149 14.57 10.51 12.68
C GLY A 149 13.36 10.57 11.74
N SER A 150 13.24 11.67 11.00
CA SER A 150 12.05 11.97 10.18
C SER A 150 12.17 11.37 8.78
N ALA A 151 11.11 10.74 8.29
CA ALA A 151 11.00 10.27 6.90
C ALA A 151 10.71 11.37 5.88
N ALA A 152 10.41 12.61 6.30
CA ALA A 152 10.01 13.67 5.36
C ALA A 152 11.10 14.01 4.31
N PRO A 153 12.39 14.20 4.67
CA PRO A 153 13.44 14.46 3.68
C PRO A 153 13.67 13.28 2.73
N VAL A 154 13.56 12.05 3.27
CA VAL A 154 13.71 10.81 2.49
C VAL A 154 12.56 10.67 1.50
N ARG A 155 11.32 10.90 1.94
CA ARG A 155 10.11 10.90 1.10
C ARG A 155 10.27 11.87 -0.06
N GLN A 156 10.71 13.10 0.21
CA GLN A 156 10.91 14.11 -0.83
C GLN A 156 11.94 13.63 -1.88
N ALA A 157 13.10 13.15 -1.43
CA ALA A 157 14.13 12.66 -2.35
C ALA A 157 13.67 11.44 -3.17
N LEU A 158 12.92 10.53 -2.57
CA LEU A 158 12.35 9.37 -3.27
C LEU A 158 11.25 9.76 -4.26
N ALA A 159 10.42 10.77 -3.94
CA ALA A 159 9.41 11.30 -4.84
C ALA A 159 10.04 11.97 -6.08
N GLU A 160 11.10 12.76 -5.89
CA GLU A 160 11.89 13.34 -6.98
C GLU A 160 12.54 12.24 -7.84
N LEU A 161 13.10 11.19 -7.21
CA LEU A 161 13.68 10.05 -7.92
C LEU A 161 12.62 9.29 -8.73
N ALA A 162 11.44 9.01 -8.17
CA ALA A 162 10.36 8.28 -8.82
C ALA A 162 10.00 8.90 -10.19
N GLN A 163 9.92 10.23 -10.26
CA GLN A 163 9.67 10.97 -11.50
C GLN A 163 10.80 10.81 -12.53
N GLN A 164 12.04 10.67 -12.09
CA GLN A 164 13.22 10.55 -12.96
C GLN A 164 13.38 9.14 -13.54
N ILE A 165 13.14 8.11 -12.73
CA ILE A 165 13.38 6.71 -13.11
C ILE A 165 12.11 5.98 -13.60
N GLY A 166 10.94 6.62 -13.53
CA GLY A 166 9.71 6.11 -14.14
C GLY A 166 9.11 4.89 -13.43
N ILE A 167 9.31 4.77 -12.11
CA ILE A 167 8.62 3.79 -11.26
C ILE A 167 7.97 4.49 -10.07
N ASP A 168 6.96 3.85 -9.49
CA ASP A 168 6.29 4.33 -8.29
C ASP A 168 7.11 3.94 -7.06
N ILE A 169 7.29 4.91 -6.15
CA ILE A 169 8.04 4.73 -4.91
C ILE A 169 7.20 5.25 -3.75
N ALA A 170 6.90 4.38 -2.80
CA ALA A 170 6.18 4.71 -1.59
C ALA A 170 7.07 4.51 -0.37
N ILE A 171 7.03 5.43 0.59
CA ILE A 171 7.65 5.22 1.91
C ILE A 171 6.60 5.39 3.01
N GLU A 172 6.53 4.42 3.92
CA GLU A 172 5.62 4.47 5.05
C GLU A 172 6.23 3.87 6.32
N PRO A 173 5.73 4.25 7.51
CA PRO A 173 6.13 3.60 8.75
C PRO A 173 5.85 2.10 8.71
N ALA A 174 6.83 1.28 9.07
CA ALA A 174 6.67 -0.16 9.16
C ALA A 174 5.96 -0.56 10.47
N GLY A 175 5.71 -1.86 10.62
CA GLY A 175 5.17 -2.44 11.85
C GLY A 175 3.65 -2.40 11.95
N LEU A 176 3.14 -2.29 13.17
CA LEU A 176 1.71 -2.46 13.46
C LEU A 176 0.84 -1.39 12.83
N GLY A 177 1.33 -0.15 12.72
CA GLY A 177 0.59 0.97 12.12
C GLY A 177 0.14 0.66 10.69
N ARG A 178 1.09 0.26 9.83
CA ARG A 178 0.83 -0.21 8.46
C ARG A 178 -0.21 -1.33 8.41
N ARG A 179 -0.06 -2.35 9.26
CA ARG A 179 -0.95 -3.52 9.32
C ARG A 179 -2.31 -3.25 9.97
N SER A 180 -2.50 -2.04 10.52
CA SER A 180 -3.70 -1.65 11.27
C SER A 180 -4.62 -0.72 10.47
N LYS A 181 -4.34 -0.45 9.19
CA LYS A 181 -5.29 0.23 8.31
C LYS A 181 -6.58 -0.60 8.21
N ARG A 182 -7.74 0.06 8.25
CA ARG A 182 -9.06 -0.60 8.34
C ARG A 182 -10.16 0.05 7.52
N LEU A 183 -9.93 1.23 6.96
CA LEU A 183 -10.89 1.91 6.09
C LEU A 183 -10.14 2.46 4.89
N VAL A 184 -10.63 2.19 3.69
CA VAL A 184 -10.14 2.82 2.45
C VAL A 184 -11.27 3.59 1.80
N CYS A 185 -11.03 4.86 1.54
CA CYS A 185 -11.94 5.78 0.88
C CYS A 185 -11.40 6.15 -0.50
N PHE A 186 -12.17 5.91 -1.54
CA PHE A 186 -11.80 6.19 -2.92
C PHE A 186 -12.57 7.40 -3.44
N ASP A 187 -11.92 8.23 -4.27
CA ASP A 187 -12.67 8.99 -5.27
C ASP A 187 -13.31 8.03 -6.28
N CYS A 188 -14.37 8.48 -6.94
CA CYS A 188 -15.04 7.72 -7.97
C CYS A 188 -14.49 8.04 -9.35
N ASP A 189 -14.77 9.24 -9.84
CA ASP A 189 -14.41 9.70 -11.19
C ASP A 189 -12.88 9.64 -11.35
N SER A 190 -12.41 9.16 -12.51
CA SER A 190 -10.99 8.97 -12.84
C SER A 190 -10.15 8.13 -11.83
N THR A 191 -10.78 7.50 -10.83
CA THR A 191 -10.14 6.68 -9.79
C THR A 191 -10.75 5.29 -9.72
N LEU A 192 -11.97 5.14 -9.17
CA LEU A 192 -12.67 3.85 -9.13
C LEU A 192 -13.26 3.48 -10.49
N ILE A 193 -13.74 4.48 -11.23
CA ILE A 193 -14.27 4.35 -12.60
C ILE A 193 -13.38 5.09 -13.58
N GLN A 194 -13.52 4.75 -14.86
CA GLN A 194 -12.84 5.45 -15.95
C GLN A 194 -13.66 6.66 -16.42
N GLY A 195 -13.02 7.83 -16.48
CA GLY A 195 -13.65 9.07 -16.94
C GLY A 195 -14.48 9.75 -15.87
N GLU A 196 -15.25 10.76 -16.30
CA GLU A 196 -16.05 11.64 -15.46
C GLU A 196 -17.55 11.45 -15.77
N VAL A 197 -18.35 11.13 -14.75
CA VAL A 197 -19.81 10.88 -14.93
C VAL A 197 -20.52 12.07 -15.59
N ILE A 198 -20.15 13.30 -15.22
CA ILE A 198 -20.79 14.50 -15.77
C ILE A 198 -20.50 14.69 -17.26
N GLU A 199 -19.31 14.29 -17.71
CA GLU A 199 -18.94 14.33 -19.13
C GLU A 199 -19.67 13.24 -19.91
N MET A 200 -19.82 12.03 -19.32
CA MET A 200 -20.63 10.95 -19.91
C MET A 200 -22.10 11.36 -20.10
N LEU A 201 -22.70 12.02 -19.10
CA LEU A 201 -24.07 12.57 -19.19
C LEU A 201 -24.17 13.63 -20.29
N ALA A 202 -23.18 14.52 -20.38
CA ALA A 202 -23.14 15.56 -21.40
C ALA A 202 -22.98 14.99 -22.81
N ALA A 203 -22.14 13.97 -22.99
CA ALA A 203 -21.91 13.30 -24.26
C ALA A 203 -23.19 12.62 -24.77
N HIS A 204 -23.91 11.90 -23.90
CA HIS A 204 -25.21 11.31 -24.23
C HIS A 204 -26.25 12.35 -24.67
N ALA A 205 -26.13 13.57 -24.14
CA ALA A 205 -26.99 14.70 -24.48
C ALA A 205 -26.51 15.52 -25.69
N GLY A 206 -25.35 15.21 -26.27
CA GLY A 206 -24.72 16.01 -27.33
C GLY A 206 -24.22 17.38 -26.86
N LYS A 207 -23.93 17.53 -25.56
CA LYS A 207 -23.49 18.78 -24.90
C LYS A 207 -22.07 18.71 -24.32
N GLU A 208 -21.27 17.76 -24.79
CA GLU A 208 -19.89 17.54 -24.32
C GLU A 208 -19.02 18.78 -24.45
N GLU A 209 -19.10 19.49 -25.58
CA GLU A 209 -18.31 20.71 -25.83
C GLU A 209 -18.63 21.83 -24.83
N GLU A 210 -19.90 21.97 -24.44
CA GLU A 210 -20.34 22.98 -23.46
C GLU A 210 -19.77 22.69 -22.06
N VAL A 211 -19.85 21.43 -21.63
CA VAL A 211 -19.30 21.00 -20.33
C VAL A 211 -17.77 21.08 -20.31
N ALA A 212 -17.11 20.66 -21.39
CA ALA A 212 -15.66 20.76 -21.52
C ALA A 212 -15.15 22.21 -21.44
N ALA A 213 -15.87 23.16 -22.06
CA ALA A 213 -15.54 24.58 -22.00
C ALA A 213 -15.60 25.13 -20.56
N ILE A 214 -16.58 24.68 -19.75
CA ILE A 214 -16.69 25.05 -18.33
C ILE A 214 -15.57 24.39 -17.51
N THR A 215 -15.30 23.10 -17.72
CA THR A 215 -14.20 22.39 -17.05
C THR A 215 -12.85 23.09 -17.30
N ALA A 216 -12.61 23.54 -18.54
CA ALA A 216 -11.40 24.28 -18.88
C ALA A 216 -11.26 25.61 -18.12
N ARG A 217 -12.37 26.29 -17.78
CA ARG A 217 -12.36 27.53 -16.97
C ARG A 217 -11.93 27.25 -15.53
N VAL A 218 -12.34 26.12 -14.95
CA VAL A 218 -11.89 25.67 -13.61
C VAL A 218 -10.40 25.44 -13.59
N MET A 219 -9.87 24.75 -14.61
CA MET A 219 -8.43 24.49 -14.69
C MET A 219 -7.59 25.77 -14.82
N ARG A 220 -8.19 26.87 -15.30
CA ARG A 220 -7.57 28.21 -15.32
C ARG A 220 -7.78 29.01 -14.03
N GLY A 221 -8.50 28.46 -13.05
CA GLY A 221 -8.81 29.13 -11.79
C GLY A 221 -9.86 30.24 -11.90
N GLU A 222 -10.66 30.24 -12.97
CA GLU A 222 -11.69 31.27 -13.22
C GLU A 222 -13.01 31.01 -12.48
N LEU A 223 -13.21 29.79 -11.99
CA LEU A 223 -14.41 29.34 -11.28
C LEU A 223 -13.98 28.52 -10.05
N ASP A 224 -14.72 28.67 -8.95
CA ASP A 224 -14.61 27.72 -7.86
C ASP A 224 -15.32 26.39 -8.20
N PHE A 225 -15.12 25.36 -7.36
CA PHE A 225 -15.66 24.03 -7.63
C PHE A 225 -17.20 24.00 -7.65
N GLU A 226 -17.85 24.70 -6.72
CA GLU A 226 -19.30 24.68 -6.60
C GLU A 226 -19.96 25.44 -7.75
N GLU A 227 -19.42 26.61 -8.11
CA GLU A 227 -19.82 27.39 -9.27
C GLU A 227 -19.70 26.56 -10.54
N SER A 228 -18.57 25.90 -10.74
CA SER A 228 -18.36 25.01 -11.89
C SER A 228 -19.33 23.85 -11.94
N LEU A 229 -19.57 23.17 -10.82
CA LEU A 229 -20.53 22.07 -10.77
C LEU A 229 -21.92 22.56 -11.16
N ARG A 230 -22.36 23.69 -10.61
CA ARG A 230 -23.66 24.29 -10.92
C ARG A 230 -23.76 24.70 -12.39
N GLU A 231 -22.73 25.30 -12.97
CA GLU A 231 -22.70 25.65 -14.40
C GLU A 231 -22.76 24.39 -15.28
N ARG A 232 -21.97 23.35 -14.99
CA ARG A 232 -21.97 22.10 -15.77
C ARG A 232 -23.30 21.35 -15.65
N VAL A 233 -23.91 21.32 -14.47
CA VAL A 233 -25.21 20.69 -14.26
C VAL A 233 -26.33 21.49 -14.93
N ALA A 234 -26.24 22.83 -14.99
CA ALA A 234 -27.23 23.66 -15.69
C ALA A 234 -27.33 23.33 -17.19
N VAL A 235 -26.21 22.94 -17.82
CA VAL A 235 -26.18 22.46 -19.21
C VAL A 235 -27.07 21.23 -19.40
N LEU A 236 -27.26 20.41 -18.36
CA LEU A 236 -28.08 19.19 -18.40
C LEU A 236 -29.59 19.44 -18.22
N ALA A 237 -30.02 20.69 -18.05
CA ALA A 237 -31.43 21.03 -17.85
C ALA A 237 -32.32 20.57 -19.02
N GLY A 238 -33.46 19.96 -18.68
CA GLY A 238 -34.50 19.52 -19.62
C GLY A 238 -34.30 18.12 -20.19
N LEU A 239 -33.17 17.47 -19.90
CA LEU A 239 -32.92 16.07 -20.28
C LEU A 239 -33.86 15.12 -19.52
N ASP A 240 -34.23 14.03 -20.16
CA ASP A 240 -35.01 12.96 -19.52
C ASP A 240 -34.15 12.26 -18.45
N ALA A 241 -34.72 11.99 -17.28
CA ALA A 241 -33.99 11.38 -16.17
C ALA A 241 -33.49 9.96 -16.48
N SER A 242 -34.08 9.26 -17.46
CA SER A 242 -33.61 7.94 -17.91
C SER A 242 -32.16 7.92 -18.41
N ILE A 243 -31.60 9.08 -18.80
CA ILE A 243 -30.18 9.21 -19.17
C ILE A 243 -29.24 8.79 -18.04
N ILE A 244 -29.67 8.91 -16.77
CA ILE A 244 -28.91 8.47 -15.59
C ILE A 244 -28.71 6.96 -15.64
N ASP A 245 -29.78 6.21 -15.92
CA ASP A 245 -29.74 4.74 -15.99
C ASP A 245 -28.96 4.24 -17.23
N GLU A 246 -28.96 5.02 -18.31
CA GLU A 246 -28.15 4.75 -19.51
C GLU A 246 -26.65 4.89 -19.19
N VAL A 247 -26.25 6.03 -18.64
CA VAL A 247 -24.85 6.29 -18.25
C VAL A 247 -24.37 5.28 -17.19
N ALA A 248 -25.21 4.95 -16.20
CA ALA A 248 -24.85 3.97 -15.18
C ALA A 248 -24.52 2.58 -15.76
N ARG A 249 -25.17 2.18 -16.86
CA ARG A 249 -24.90 0.90 -17.54
C ARG A 249 -23.61 0.90 -18.37
N GLU A 250 -23.11 2.07 -18.75
CA GLU A 250 -21.90 2.23 -19.56
C GLU A 250 -20.63 2.46 -18.73
N ILE A 251 -20.76 2.59 -17.41
CA ILE A 251 -19.62 2.77 -16.52
C ILE A 251 -18.62 1.64 -16.68
N GLN A 252 -17.38 2.02 -16.97
CA GLN A 252 -16.24 1.13 -16.96
C GLN A 252 -15.45 1.33 -15.68
N LEU A 253 -15.25 0.24 -14.94
CA LEU A 253 -14.36 0.24 -13.78
C LEU A 253 -12.91 0.45 -14.20
N THR A 254 -12.14 1.14 -13.35
CA THR A 254 -10.68 1.16 -13.46
C THR A 254 -10.15 -0.27 -13.35
N SER A 255 -9.11 -0.61 -14.12
CA SER A 255 -8.52 -1.94 -14.09
C SER A 255 -8.10 -2.30 -12.66
N GLY A 256 -8.44 -3.50 -12.18
CA GLY A 256 -8.13 -3.92 -10.81
C GLY A 256 -9.08 -3.38 -9.73
N ALA A 257 -10.05 -2.52 -10.05
CA ALA A 257 -10.94 -1.94 -9.04
C ALA A 257 -11.83 -2.97 -8.35
N ARG A 258 -12.34 -3.96 -9.09
CA ARG A 258 -13.17 -5.03 -8.54
C ARG A 258 -12.36 -5.92 -7.59
N GLU A 259 -11.15 -6.31 -8.01
CA GLU A 259 -10.19 -7.09 -7.22
C GLU A 259 -9.77 -6.32 -5.96
N THR A 260 -9.58 -5.01 -6.08
CA THR A 260 -9.25 -4.11 -4.96
C THR A 260 -10.34 -4.16 -3.90
N ILE A 261 -11.58 -3.85 -4.26
CA ILE A 261 -12.69 -3.81 -3.30
C ILE A 261 -13.00 -5.22 -2.76
N ALA A 262 -12.99 -6.25 -3.61
CA ALA A 262 -13.20 -7.63 -3.16
C ALA A 262 -12.14 -8.07 -2.14
N THR A 263 -10.86 -7.78 -2.38
CA THR A 263 -9.77 -8.12 -1.46
C THR A 263 -9.87 -7.34 -0.16
N LEU A 264 -10.14 -6.04 -0.22
CA LEU A 264 -10.33 -5.19 0.96
C LEU A 264 -11.49 -5.68 1.83
N ASN A 265 -12.63 -6.01 1.21
CA ASN A 265 -13.78 -6.57 1.91
C ASN A 265 -13.44 -7.95 2.52
N HIS A 266 -12.72 -8.81 1.79
CA HIS A 266 -12.33 -10.13 2.26
C HIS A 266 -11.47 -10.09 3.52
N ILE A 267 -10.54 -9.13 3.62
CA ILE A 267 -9.65 -8.97 4.77
C ILE A 267 -10.23 -8.02 5.84
N GLY A 268 -11.50 -7.62 5.71
CA GLY A 268 -12.27 -6.91 6.72
C GLY A 268 -12.00 -5.40 6.79
N TYR A 269 -11.58 -4.77 5.69
CA TYR A 269 -11.60 -3.31 5.58
C TYR A 269 -13.02 -2.83 5.36
N ARG A 270 -13.26 -1.61 5.81
CA ARG A 270 -14.40 -0.80 5.36
C ARG A 270 -14.04 -0.11 4.06
N THR A 271 -14.93 -0.16 3.09
CA THR A 271 -14.73 0.46 1.78
C THR A 271 -15.73 1.59 1.58
N ALA A 272 -15.22 2.75 1.19
CA ALA A 272 -15.99 3.96 1.02
C ALA A 272 -15.70 4.63 -0.33
N VAL A 273 -16.70 5.31 -0.89
CA VAL A 273 -16.54 6.15 -2.07
C VAL A 273 -17.09 7.54 -1.79
N VAL A 274 -16.32 8.57 -2.15
CA VAL A 274 -16.76 9.97 -2.11
C VAL A 274 -16.50 10.62 -3.46
N SER A 275 -17.57 11.00 -4.15
CA SER A 275 -17.54 11.51 -5.52
C SER A 275 -18.09 12.92 -5.63
N GLY A 276 -17.51 13.71 -6.55
CA GLY A 276 -18.10 14.96 -7.03
C GLY A 276 -19.20 14.76 -8.09
N GLY A 277 -19.35 13.53 -8.61
CA GLY A 277 -20.42 13.09 -9.49
C GLY A 277 -21.75 12.89 -8.76
N PHE A 278 -22.57 11.94 -9.23
CA PHE A 278 -23.98 11.84 -8.83
C PHE A 278 -24.36 10.48 -8.25
N ILE A 279 -25.00 10.48 -7.08
CA ILE A 279 -25.35 9.27 -6.33
C ILE A 279 -26.25 8.34 -7.16
N GLN A 280 -27.17 8.91 -7.94
CA GLN A 280 -28.10 8.12 -8.76
C GLN A 280 -27.41 7.27 -9.83
N VAL A 281 -26.21 7.68 -10.27
CA VAL A 281 -25.40 6.90 -11.21
C VAL A 281 -24.60 5.80 -10.49
N LEU A 282 -24.22 6.05 -9.23
CA LEU A 282 -23.30 5.20 -8.46
C LEU A 282 -24.00 4.15 -7.59
N GLU A 283 -25.29 4.32 -7.26
CA GLU A 283 -26.03 3.43 -6.36
C GLU A 283 -25.97 1.96 -6.77
N GLY A 284 -26.17 1.66 -8.06
CA GLY A 284 -26.10 0.30 -8.59
C GLY A 284 -24.71 -0.30 -8.43
N LEU A 285 -23.68 0.45 -8.82
CA LEU A 285 -22.28 0.03 -8.74
C LEU A 285 -21.86 -0.24 -7.29
N ALA A 286 -22.27 0.64 -6.37
CA ALA A 286 -21.97 0.52 -4.95
C ALA A 286 -22.56 -0.73 -4.31
N ALA A 287 -23.82 -1.05 -4.65
CA ALA A 287 -24.48 -2.25 -4.18
C ALA A 287 -23.80 -3.51 -4.74
N GLU A 288 -23.43 -3.50 -6.02
CA GLU A 288 -22.74 -4.61 -6.69
C GLU A 288 -21.36 -4.88 -6.08
N MET A 289 -20.61 -3.82 -5.75
CA MET A 289 -19.27 -3.93 -5.18
C MET A 289 -19.26 -4.10 -3.66
N HIS A 290 -20.44 -4.11 -3.03
CA HIS A 290 -20.60 -4.20 -1.57
C HIS A 290 -19.80 -3.13 -0.81
N LEU A 291 -19.92 -1.88 -1.23
CA LEU A 291 -19.34 -0.74 -0.51
C LEU A 291 -20.09 -0.47 0.78
N ASP A 292 -19.37 -0.16 1.86
CA ASP A 292 -19.99 0.20 3.14
C ASP A 292 -20.55 1.63 3.13
N TYR A 293 -19.87 2.54 2.43
CA TYR A 293 -20.25 3.95 2.39
C TYR A 293 -20.15 4.53 0.98
N VAL A 294 -21.15 5.32 0.60
CA VAL A 294 -21.11 6.14 -0.61
C VAL A 294 -21.68 7.52 -0.34
N ARG A 295 -21.00 8.55 -0.82
CA ARG A 295 -21.44 9.95 -0.83
C ARG A 295 -21.15 10.56 -2.20
N ALA A 296 -22.14 11.26 -2.75
CA ALA A 296 -22.03 11.98 -4.00
C ALA A 296 -23.09 13.09 -4.04
N ASN A 297 -23.03 13.96 -5.05
CA ASN A 297 -24.07 14.95 -5.28
C ASN A 297 -25.37 14.27 -5.75
N THR A 298 -26.49 14.99 -5.71
CA THR A 298 -27.77 14.47 -6.20
C THR A 298 -28.33 15.42 -7.24
N LEU A 299 -28.59 14.93 -8.46
CA LEU A 299 -29.27 15.71 -9.49
C LEU A 299 -30.74 15.93 -9.08
N GLU A 300 -31.23 17.17 -9.18
CA GLU A 300 -32.64 17.45 -8.97
C GLU A 300 -33.46 17.01 -10.19
N ILE A 301 -34.52 16.24 -9.95
CA ILE A 301 -35.43 15.73 -10.97
C ILE A 301 -36.84 16.25 -10.68
N ALA A 302 -37.48 16.84 -11.69
CA ALA A 302 -38.87 17.26 -11.64
C ALA A 302 -39.58 16.79 -12.92
N ASP A 303 -40.78 16.23 -12.77
CA ASP A 303 -41.59 15.72 -13.88
C ASP A 303 -40.84 14.76 -14.82
N GLY A 304 -39.98 13.91 -14.26
CA GLY A 304 -39.15 12.95 -15.00
C GLY A 304 -37.97 13.57 -15.76
N LYS A 305 -37.63 14.83 -15.50
CA LYS A 305 -36.54 15.55 -16.19
C LYS A 305 -35.54 16.18 -15.23
N LEU A 306 -34.30 16.30 -15.69
CA LEU A 306 -33.25 17.02 -14.97
C LEU A 306 -33.58 18.52 -14.96
N THR A 307 -33.57 19.14 -13.77
CA THR A 307 -33.85 20.60 -13.66
C THR A 307 -32.63 21.47 -13.97
N GLY A 308 -31.44 20.85 -14.06
CA GLY A 308 -30.16 21.54 -14.15
C GLY A 308 -29.64 22.06 -12.80
N ARG A 309 -30.10 21.49 -11.69
CA ARG A 309 -29.62 21.81 -10.34
C ARG A 309 -29.23 20.55 -9.57
N VAL A 310 -28.44 20.73 -8.52
CA VAL A 310 -28.14 19.70 -7.52
C VAL A 310 -28.91 19.98 -6.23
N THR A 311 -29.33 18.93 -5.53
CA THR A 311 -29.98 19.03 -4.22
C THR A 311 -29.04 18.65 -3.08
N GLY A 312 -29.26 19.24 -1.90
CA GLY A 312 -28.52 18.90 -0.69
C GLY A 312 -27.17 19.62 -0.59
N LYS A 313 -26.28 19.07 0.23
CA LYS A 313 -24.92 19.59 0.41
C LYS A 313 -24.05 19.16 -0.75
N VAL A 314 -23.38 20.12 -1.39
CA VAL A 314 -22.43 19.82 -2.46
C VAL A 314 -21.21 19.11 -1.88
N VAL A 315 -20.79 18.03 -2.55
CA VAL A 315 -19.57 17.28 -2.24
C VAL A 315 -18.38 18.01 -2.85
N ASP A 316 -17.92 19.03 -2.15
CA ASP A 316 -16.70 19.77 -2.47
C ASP A 316 -15.46 19.16 -1.79
N ARG A 317 -14.30 19.78 -2.02
CA ARG A 317 -13.01 19.35 -1.47
C ARG A 317 -13.04 19.16 0.06
N LYS A 318 -13.67 20.08 0.79
CA LYS A 318 -13.77 20.02 2.24
C LYS A 318 -14.78 18.96 2.69
N ALA A 319 -15.90 18.82 1.98
CA ALA A 319 -16.88 17.79 2.25
C ALA A 319 -16.27 16.39 2.11
N LYS A 320 -15.35 16.15 1.16
CA LYS A 320 -14.63 14.87 1.06
C LYS A 320 -13.86 14.53 2.33
N GLU A 321 -13.16 15.50 2.91
CA GLU A 321 -12.49 15.33 4.20
C GLU A 321 -13.48 15.03 5.33
N GLU A 322 -14.57 15.81 5.41
CA GLU A 322 -15.59 15.65 6.45
C GLU A 322 -16.25 14.27 6.39
N PHE A 323 -16.54 13.75 5.19
CA PHE A 323 -17.08 12.41 5.00
C PHE A 323 -16.09 11.31 5.38
N LEU A 324 -14.80 11.44 5.04
CA LEU A 324 -13.78 10.50 5.51
C LEU A 324 -13.76 10.41 7.05
N ARG A 325 -13.86 11.56 7.73
CA ARG A 325 -13.93 11.61 9.21
C ARG A 325 -15.21 10.99 9.74
N GLU A 326 -16.35 11.23 9.08
CA GLU A 326 -17.64 10.62 9.41
C GLU A 326 -17.55 9.08 9.33
N PHE A 327 -17.05 8.54 8.22
CA PHE A 327 -16.95 7.10 8.02
C PHE A 327 -15.98 6.46 9.02
N ALA A 328 -14.85 7.12 9.31
CA ALA A 328 -13.90 6.66 10.30
C ALA A 328 -14.53 6.57 11.70
N ALA A 329 -15.29 7.60 12.09
CA ALA A 329 -15.99 7.62 13.36
C ALA A 329 -17.08 6.54 13.45
N ASP A 330 -17.89 6.37 12.41
CA ASP A 330 -18.95 5.34 12.35
C ASP A 330 -18.36 3.92 12.39
N SER A 331 -17.22 3.71 11.73
CA SER A 331 -16.47 2.46 11.73
C SER A 331 -15.68 2.20 13.02
N GLY A 332 -15.60 3.17 13.94
CA GLY A 332 -14.81 3.05 15.17
C GLY A 332 -13.29 2.98 14.94
N VAL A 333 -12.80 3.55 13.83
CA VAL A 333 -11.39 3.54 13.45
C VAL A 333 -10.76 4.93 13.63
N SER A 334 -9.50 4.97 14.04
CA SER A 334 -8.75 6.22 14.09
C SER A 334 -8.44 6.73 12.67
N MET A 335 -8.37 8.04 12.46
CA MET A 335 -7.91 8.62 11.19
C MET A 335 -6.53 8.09 10.77
N ARG A 336 -5.65 7.72 11.72
CA ARG A 336 -4.35 7.10 11.37
C ARG A 336 -4.48 5.72 10.70
N GLN A 337 -5.65 5.10 10.80
CA GLN A 337 -6.00 3.80 10.23
C GLN A 337 -6.80 3.92 8.93
N THR A 338 -7.05 5.14 8.44
CA THR A 338 -7.72 5.35 7.16
C THR A 338 -6.70 5.46 6.03
N VAL A 339 -7.17 5.15 4.83
CA VAL A 339 -6.47 5.31 3.56
C VAL A 339 -7.41 6.11 2.66
N ALA A 340 -6.87 7.10 1.95
CA ALA A 340 -7.61 7.82 0.91
C ALA A 340 -6.92 7.64 -0.44
N VAL A 341 -7.69 7.49 -1.50
CA VAL A 341 -7.20 7.34 -2.88
C VAL A 341 -7.95 8.31 -3.79
N GLY A 342 -7.25 9.11 -4.58
CA GLY A 342 -7.87 10.07 -5.52
C GLY A 342 -6.88 10.54 -6.58
N ASP A 343 -7.37 11.27 -7.59
CA ASP A 343 -6.57 11.72 -8.75
C ASP A 343 -6.46 13.26 -8.87
N GLY A 344 -7.37 13.99 -8.23
CA GLY A 344 -7.59 15.41 -8.50
C GLY A 344 -7.32 16.36 -7.33
N ALA A 345 -7.29 17.66 -7.64
CA ALA A 345 -7.11 18.71 -6.63
C ALA A 345 -8.30 18.81 -5.65
N ASN A 346 -9.46 18.30 -6.04
CA ASN A 346 -10.66 18.11 -5.21
C ASN A 346 -10.43 17.09 -4.08
N ASP A 347 -9.41 16.24 -4.15
CA ASP A 347 -9.13 15.21 -3.13
C ASP A 347 -8.10 15.65 -2.10
N ILE A 348 -7.45 16.81 -2.27
CA ILE A 348 -6.29 17.21 -1.45
C ILE A 348 -6.61 17.17 0.05
N ASP A 349 -7.76 17.69 0.49
CA ASP A 349 -8.08 17.72 1.93
C ASP A 349 -8.36 16.32 2.47
N MET A 350 -9.04 15.46 1.69
CA MET A 350 -9.28 14.06 2.05
C MET A 350 -7.98 13.26 2.14
N ILE A 351 -7.09 13.42 1.15
CA ILE A 351 -5.79 12.75 1.06
C ILE A 351 -4.87 13.20 2.19
N THR A 352 -4.80 14.49 2.46
CA THR A 352 -3.96 15.06 3.53
C THR A 352 -4.46 14.68 4.92
N ALA A 353 -5.77 14.52 5.11
CA ALA A 353 -6.34 14.14 6.40
C ALA A 353 -6.26 12.64 6.71
N ALA A 354 -6.09 11.80 5.69
CA ALA A 354 -6.02 10.35 5.85
C ALA A 354 -4.74 9.92 6.57
N GLY A 355 -4.77 8.71 7.15
CA GLY A 355 -3.57 8.09 7.72
C GLY A 355 -2.57 7.57 6.68
N LEU A 356 -3.00 7.48 5.41
CA LEU A 356 -2.20 7.24 4.22
C LEU A 356 -2.97 7.81 3.02
N GLY A 357 -2.44 8.85 2.39
CA GLY A 357 -3.00 9.45 1.19
C GLY A 357 -2.28 8.97 -0.08
N ILE A 358 -3.02 8.38 -1.02
CA ILE A 358 -2.50 7.82 -2.27
C ILE A 358 -3.02 8.61 -3.47
N ALA A 359 -2.12 9.22 -4.22
CA ALA A 359 -2.41 9.86 -5.50
C ALA A 359 -2.44 8.82 -6.62
N PHE A 360 -3.61 8.50 -7.17
CA PHE A 360 -3.79 7.51 -8.23
C PHE A 360 -3.86 8.17 -9.61
N ASN A 361 -2.87 7.90 -10.47
CA ASN A 361 -2.70 8.48 -11.81
C ASN A 361 -3.00 10.01 -11.82
N ALA A 362 -2.55 10.67 -10.75
CA ALA A 362 -3.08 11.95 -10.33
C ALA A 362 -2.42 13.13 -11.04
N LYS A 363 -3.10 14.28 -11.01
CA LYS A 363 -2.53 15.56 -11.46
C LYS A 363 -1.40 16.02 -10.51
N PRO A 364 -0.42 16.81 -10.99
CA PRO A 364 0.73 17.22 -10.17
C PRO A 364 0.37 17.83 -8.81
N ALA A 365 -0.68 18.65 -8.76
CA ALA A 365 -1.14 19.29 -7.53
C ALA A 365 -1.53 18.31 -6.41
N LEU A 366 -2.04 17.12 -6.75
CA LEU A 366 -2.34 16.08 -5.76
C LEU A 366 -1.09 15.25 -5.42
N GLN A 367 -0.25 14.95 -6.42
CA GLN A 367 0.99 14.20 -6.21
C GLN A 367 1.95 14.90 -5.25
N GLU A 368 2.01 16.24 -5.29
CA GLU A 368 2.86 17.06 -4.42
C GLU A 368 2.50 16.97 -2.92
N VAL A 369 1.26 16.61 -2.60
CA VAL A 369 0.74 16.59 -1.22
C VAL A 369 0.41 15.19 -0.71
N ALA A 370 0.29 14.20 -1.59
CA ALA A 370 0.02 12.81 -1.21
C ALA A 370 1.24 12.16 -0.54
N ASP A 371 1.01 11.17 0.32
CA ASP A 371 2.08 10.40 0.94
C ASP A 371 2.83 9.54 -0.09
N THR A 372 2.13 9.10 -1.13
CA THR A 372 2.65 8.31 -2.24
C THR A 372 1.77 8.45 -3.48
N SER A 373 2.31 8.05 -4.64
CA SER A 373 1.60 8.01 -5.91
C SER A 373 1.66 6.61 -6.54
N VAL A 374 0.59 6.28 -7.26
CA VAL A 374 0.47 5.10 -8.12
C VAL A 374 0.18 5.64 -9.51
N ASN A 375 1.14 5.61 -10.43
CA ASN A 375 1.02 6.25 -11.73
C ASN A 375 0.65 5.26 -12.85
N HIS A 376 0.60 3.98 -12.53
CA HIS A 376 0.04 2.96 -13.41
C HIS A 376 -1.48 2.94 -13.28
N ARG A 377 -2.19 2.74 -14.40
CA ARG A 377 -3.66 2.78 -14.45
C ARG A 377 -4.30 1.47 -13.97
N ARG A 378 -3.86 0.96 -12.83
CA ARG A 378 -4.46 -0.20 -12.18
C ARG A 378 -4.62 0.00 -10.68
N LEU A 379 -5.86 -0.09 -10.20
CA LEU A 379 -6.21 0.22 -8.83
C LEU A 379 -5.77 -0.87 -7.84
N ASP A 380 -5.52 -2.10 -8.31
CA ASP A 380 -5.04 -3.20 -7.46
C ASP A 380 -3.63 -2.98 -6.91
N GLU A 381 -2.89 -2.01 -7.44
CA GLU A 381 -1.62 -1.53 -6.90
C GLU A 381 -1.74 -0.89 -5.52
N VAL A 382 -2.90 -0.32 -5.21
CA VAL A 382 -3.20 0.17 -3.86
C VAL A 382 -3.04 -0.97 -2.84
N LEU A 383 -3.40 -2.22 -3.20
CA LEU A 383 -3.23 -3.37 -2.31
C LEU A 383 -1.74 -3.64 -2.05
N GLN A 384 -0.90 -3.53 -3.07
CA GLN A 384 0.56 -3.72 -2.94
C GLN A 384 1.17 -2.63 -2.06
N ILE A 385 0.76 -1.37 -2.22
CA ILE A 385 1.18 -0.29 -1.33
C ILE A 385 0.84 -0.63 0.13
N LEU A 386 -0.36 -1.18 0.38
CA LEU A 386 -0.80 -1.66 1.70
C LEU A 386 -0.09 -2.93 2.18
N GLY A 387 0.83 -3.49 1.39
CA GLY A 387 1.66 -4.65 1.72
C GLY A 387 1.01 -6.00 1.46
N ILE A 388 -0.04 -6.03 0.63
CA ILE A 388 -0.74 -7.24 0.20
C ILE A 388 -0.07 -7.77 -1.08
N PRO A 389 0.58 -8.94 -1.02
CA PRO A 389 1.22 -9.54 -2.20
C PRO A 389 0.21 -9.89 -3.30
N ALA A 390 0.66 -9.89 -4.56
CA ALA A 390 -0.20 -10.18 -5.71
C ALA A 390 -0.85 -11.57 -5.67
N GLU A 391 -0.19 -12.54 -5.02
CA GLU A 391 -0.68 -13.90 -4.79
C GLU A 391 -1.80 -14.00 -3.74
N GLU A 392 -1.96 -12.99 -2.89
CA GLU A 392 -3.02 -12.90 -1.87
C GLU A 392 -4.23 -12.09 -2.35
N VAL A 393 -4.15 -11.47 -3.52
CA VAL A 393 -5.26 -10.71 -4.12
C VAL A 393 -6.40 -11.66 -4.50
N VAL A 394 -7.60 -11.34 -4.05
CA VAL A 394 -8.81 -12.08 -4.39
C VAL A 394 -9.17 -11.78 -5.84
N ARG A 395 -9.02 -12.80 -6.70
CA ARG A 395 -9.43 -12.75 -8.11
C ARG A 395 -10.73 -13.52 -8.24
N GLY A 396 -11.77 -12.84 -8.71
CA GLY A 396 -13.11 -13.39 -8.95
C GLY A 396 -13.13 -14.41 -10.07
#